data_AF-A0A963DDX0-F1
#
_entry.id   AF-A0A963DDX0-F1
#
_cell.length_a   1.000
_cell.length_b   1.000
_cell.length_c   1.000
_cell.angle_alpha   90.00
_cell.angle_beta   90.00
_cell.angle_gamma   90.00
#
_symmetry.space_group_name_H-M   'P 1'
#
loop_
_entity.id
_entity.type
_entity.pdbx_description
1 polymer ?
#
loop_
_entity_poly.entity_id
_entity_poly.type
_entity_poly.pdbx_seq_one_letter_code
_entity_poly.pdbx_strand_id
1 'polypeptide(L)'
;VVVFDRVRETFKKKRGMDTPAVLNHAITRTISRTVITHGSTQMMVLSMLLFGGETLHYFALALTIGILFGIYSSVLVASPLVMWLGVSREQFIKPKQEKQEAVV
;
A
#
# COMPACT_ATOMS: atom_id res chain seq x y z
N VAL A 1 1.73 1.66 -4.00
CA VAL A 1 2.51 0.43 -4.31
C VAL A 1 2.71 -0.47 -3.09
N VAL A 2 3.33 0.02 -2.00
CA VAL A 2 3.65 -0.80 -0.81
C VAL A 2 2.44 -1.53 -0.21
N VAL A 3 1.27 -0.86 -0.14
CA VAL A 3 0.02 -1.46 0.35
C VAL A 3 -0.42 -2.63 -0.54
N PHE A 4 -0.49 -2.42 -1.86
CA PHE A 4 -0.86 -3.47 -2.82
C PHE A 4 0.11 -4.66 -2.80
N ASP A 5 1.40 -4.41 -2.65
CA ASP A 5 2.41 -5.46 -2.54
C ASP A 5 2.18 -6.31 -1.28
N ARG A 6 1.93 -5.65 -0.14
CA ARG A 6 1.63 -6.36 1.12
C ARG A 6 0.32 -7.14 1.06
N VAL A 7 -0.71 -6.61 0.40
CA VAL A 7 -1.96 -7.32 0.16
C VAL A 7 -1.69 -8.61 -0.62
N ARG A 8 -0.96 -8.52 -1.74
CA ARG A 8 -0.57 -9.70 -2.55
C ARG A 8 0.24 -10.71 -1.75
N GLU A 9 1.19 -10.27 -0.95
CA GLU A 9 2.00 -11.15 -0.11
C GLU A 9 1.17 -11.86 0.96
N THR A 10 0.24 -11.14 1.61
CA THR A 10 -0.62 -11.66 2.67
C THR A 10 -1.60 -12.71 2.14
N PHE A 11 -2.14 -12.50 0.93
CA PHE A 11 -2.95 -13.49 0.21
C PHE A 11 -2.19 -14.80 -0.07
N LYS A 12 -0.90 -14.71 -0.44
CA LYS A 12 -0.05 -15.89 -0.68
C LYS A 12 0.33 -16.63 0.60
N LYS A 13 0.66 -15.92 1.69
CA LYS A 13 1.25 -16.52 2.91
C LYS A 13 0.22 -17.07 3.90
N LYS A 14 -0.92 -16.41 4.11
CA LYS A 14 -1.90 -16.86 5.09
C LYS A 14 -3.03 -17.61 4.39
N ARG A 15 -3.35 -18.83 4.83
CA ARG A 15 -4.51 -19.61 4.35
C ARG A 15 -5.74 -19.37 5.24
N GLY A 16 -6.92 -19.19 4.64
CA GLY A 16 -8.20 -19.05 5.36
C GLY A 16 -8.61 -17.65 5.89
N MET A 17 -7.82 -16.59 5.70
CA MET A 17 -8.30 -15.22 6.03
C MET A 17 -9.19 -14.67 4.92
N ASP A 18 -10.29 -14.03 5.35
CA ASP A 18 -11.23 -13.27 4.52
C ASP A 18 -10.57 -11.99 3.95
N THR A 19 -11.06 -11.50 2.82
CA THR A 19 -10.52 -10.35 2.08
C THR A 19 -10.41 -9.09 2.94
N PRO A 20 -11.43 -8.70 3.75
CA PRO A 20 -11.33 -7.55 4.67
C PRO A 20 -10.25 -7.75 5.76
N ALA A 21 -10.09 -8.98 6.26
CA ALA A 21 -9.09 -9.29 7.28
C ALA A 21 -7.66 -9.21 6.70
N VAL A 22 -7.46 -9.68 5.47
CA VAL A 22 -6.20 -9.52 4.72
C VAL A 22 -5.86 -8.04 4.55
N LEU A 23 -6.85 -7.25 4.17
CA LEU A 23 -6.70 -5.81 3.95
C LEU A 23 -6.31 -5.08 5.24
N ASN A 24 -7.06 -5.30 6.32
CA ASN A 24 -6.79 -4.70 7.62
C ASN A 24 -5.38 -5.04 8.13
N HIS A 25 -4.97 -6.30 7.97
CA HIS A 25 -3.63 -6.75 8.31
C HIS A 25 -2.56 -6.06 7.44
N ALA A 26 -2.78 -5.96 6.13
CA ALA A 26 -1.84 -5.31 5.21
C ALA A 26 -1.68 -3.81 5.52
N ILE A 27 -2.78 -3.11 5.81
CA ILE A 27 -2.79 -1.69 6.18
C ILE A 27 -2.03 -1.48 7.49
N THR A 28 -2.38 -2.23 8.54
CA THR A 28 -1.73 -2.12 9.86
C THR A 28 -0.22 -2.34 9.78
N ARG A 29 0.25 -3.27 8.94
CA ARG A 29 1.69 -3.53 8.75
C ARG A 29 2.42 -2.51 7.90
N THR A 30 1.70 -1.72 7.10
CA THR A 30 2.30 -0.74 6.18
C THR A 30 2.16 0.70 6.67
N ILE A 31 1.31 0.95 7.68
CA ILE A 31 1.07 2.28 8.22
C ILE A 31 2.34 2.93 8.77
N SER A 32 3.15 2.20 9.55
CA SER A 32 4.37 2.77 10.16
C SER A 32 5.36 3.24 9.10
N ARG A 33 5.59 2.44 8.05
CA ARG A 33 6.47 2.84 6.94
C ARG A 33 5.91 4.05 6.19
N THR A 34 4.61 4.04 5.92
CA THR A 34 3.92 5.14 5.23
C THR A 34 4.07 6.44 6.03
N VAL A 35 3.80 6.40 7.34
CA VAL A 35 3.94 7.55 8.24
C VAL A 35 5.38 8.03 8.32
N ILE A 36 6.36 7.13 8.44
CA ILE A 36 7.77 7.53 8.53
C ILE A 36 8.24 8.21 7.25
N THR A 37 8.02 7.60 6.08
CA THR A 37 8.53 8.16 4.81
C THR A 37 7.79 9.41 4.38
N HIS A 38 6.45 9.40 4.47
CA HIS A 38 5.67 10.57 4.10
C HIS A 38 5.74 11.67 5.15
N GLY A 39 5.80 11.33 6.44
CA GLY A 39 5.94 12.31 7.51
C GLY A 39 7.29 13.01 7.49
N SER A 40 8.39 12.28 7.26
CA SER A 40 9.72 12.90 7.16
C SER A 40 9.84 13.81 5.94
N THR A 41 9.33 13.38 4.79
CA THR A 41 9.31 14.23 3.57
C THR A 41 8.40 15.43 3.75
N GLN A 42 7.23 15.27 4.38
CA GLN A 42 6.34 16.38 4.67
C GLN A 42 6.98 17.39 5.63
N MET A 43 7.69 16.93 6.67
CA MET A 43 8.41 17.81 7.59
C MET A 43 9.49 18.64 6.86
N MET A 44 10.25 18.01 5.96
CA MET A 44 11.22 18.72 5.12
C MET A 44 10.54 19.77 4.22
N VAL A 45 9.48 19.39 3.51
CA VAL A 45 8.77 20.31 2.59
C VAL A 45 8.07 21.44 3.35
N LEU A 46 7.54 21.18 4.55
CA LEU A 46 6.95 22.22 5.40
C LEU A 46 8.00 23.24 5.85
N SER A 47 9.20 22.80 6.23
CA SER A 47 10.30 23.72 6.52
C SER A 47 10.64 24.59 5.31
N MET A 48 10.65 24.01 4.11
CA MET A 48 10.87 24.75 2.86
C MET A 48 9.71 25.71 2.54
N LEU A 49 8.47 25.35 2.85
CA LEU A 49 7.29 26.19 2.62
C LEU A 49 7.25 27.41 3.55
N LEU A 50 7.63 27.22 4.82
CA LEU A 50 7.60 28.27 5.85
C LEU A 50 8.87 29.14 5.85
N PHE A 51 10.05 28.55 5.61
CA PHE A 51 11.34 29.21 5.74
C PHE A 51 12.11 29.39 4.41
N GLY A 52 11.63 28.84 3.29
CA GLY A 52 12.36 28.83 2.00
C GLY A 52 12.27 30.10 1.15
N GLY A 53 11.43 31.08 1.52
CA GLY A 53 11.25 32.34 0.77
C GLY A 53 10.44 32.21 -0.53
N GLU A 54 10.27 33.32 -1.26
CA GLU A 54 9.36 33.41 -2.42
C GLU A 54 9.71 32.46 -3.57
N THR A 55 11.00 32.27 -3.85
CA THR A 55 11.47 31.40 -4.95
C THR A 55 11.05 29.95 -4.77
N LEU A 56 10.99 29.47 -3.52
CA LEU A 56 10.72 28.06 -3.20
C LEU A 56 9.26 27.83 -2.79
N HIS A 57 8.49 28.89 -2.54
CA HIS A 57 7.15 28.80 -1.97
C HIS A 57 6.19 27.98 -2.84
N TYR A 58 6.04 28.32 -4.12
CA TYR A 58 5.12 27.61 -5.02
C TYR A 58 5.55 26.16 -5.28
N PHE A 59 6.85 25.90 -5.30
CA PHE A 59 7.38 24.54 -5.42
C PHE A 59 7.06 23.71 -4.18
N ALA A 60 7.34 24.24 -2.98
CA ALA A 60 7.03 23.57 -1.73
C ALA A 60 5.51 23.40 -1.52
N LEU A 61 4.70 24.34 -2.00
CA LEU A 61 3.23 24.25 -1.99
C LEU A 61 2.75 23.09 -2.87
N ALA A 62 3.26 23.01 -4.11
CA ALA A 62 2.92 21.92 -5.04
C ALA A 62 3.32 20.54 -4.48
N LEU A 63 4.53 20.44 -3.89
CA LEU A 63 4.98 19.21 -3.23
C LEU A 63 4.11 18.86 -2.02
N THR A 64 3.81 19.83 -1.17
CA THR A 64 2.94 19.66 0.02
C THR A 64 1.58 19.07 -0.38
N ILE A 65 0.95 19.66 -1.39
CA ILE A 65 -0.35 19.20 -1.92
C ILE A 65 -0.20 17.80 -2.51
N GLY A 66 0.80 17.58 -3.38
CA GLY A 66 1.04 16.29 -4.02
C GLY A 66 1.26 15.15 -3.02
N ILE A 67 2.01 15.40 -1.95
CA ILE A 67 2.29 14.42 -0.90
C ILE A 67 1.00 14.09 -0.13
N LEU A 68 0.21 15.09 0.28
CA LEU A 68 -1.05 14.88 1.01
C LEU A 68 -2.03 14.01 0.20
N PHE A 69 -2.26 14.36 -1.07
CA PHE A 69 -3.11 13.57 -1.97
C PHE A 69 -2.51 12.19 -2.25
N GLY A 70 -1.19 12.07 -2.36
CA GLY A 70 -0.49 10.80 -2.56
C GLY A 70 -0.66 9.82 -1.38
N ILE A 71 -0.56 10.30 -0.13
CA ILE A 71 -0.78 9.51 1.08
C ILE A 71 -2.23 9.04 1.13
N TYR A 72 -3.18 9.99 0.98
CA TYR A 72 -4.61 9.73 1.03
C TYR A 72 -5.01 8.68 -0.02
N SER A 73 -4.59 8.89 -1.27
CA SER A 73 -4.87 7.97 -2.38
C SER A 73 -4.29 6.57 -2.15
N SER A 74 -3.05 6.48 -1.66
CA SER A 74 -2.36 5.20 -1.49
C SER A 74 -3.00 4.27 -0.45
N VAL A 75 -3.66 4.81 0.58
CA VAL A 75 -4.28 4.02 1.66
C VAL A 75 -5.77 3.80 1.42
N LEU A 76 -6.49 4.86 1.04
CA LEU A 76 -7.96 4.83 0.95
C LEU A 76 -8.48 4.37 -0.41
N VAL A 77 -7.71 4.48 -1.49
CA VAL A 77 -8.13 3.97 -2.80
C VAL A 77 -7.72 2.52 -2.98
N ALA A 78 -6.58 2.10 -2.41
CA ALA A 78 -6.10 0.73 -2.51
C ALA A 78 -7.05 -0.31 -1.88
N SER A 79 -7.66 0.05 -0.75
CA SER A 79 -8.55 -0.83 0.00
C SER A 79 -9.85 -1.19 -0.77
N PRO A 80 -10.67 -0.21 -1.20
CA PRO A 80 -11.86 -0.47 -2.00
C PRO A 80 -11.52 -1.03 -3.40
N LEU A 81 -10.38 -0.67 -4.01
CA LEU A 81 -9.96 -1.28 -5.27
C LEU A 81 -9.78 -2.79 -5.17
N VAL A 82 -9.13 -3.28 -4.10
CA VAL A 82 -8.93 -4.72 -3.89
C VAL A 82 -10.26 -5.43 -3.63
N MET A 83 -11.18 -4.79 -2.90
CA MET A 83 -12.52 -5.32 -2.66
C MET A 83 -13.36 -5.35 -3.95
N TRP A 84 -13.28 -4.29 -4.77
CA TRP A 84 -14.05 -4.14 -6.00
C TRP A 84 -13.55 -5.05 -7.12
N LEU A 85 -12.24 -5.29 -7.21
CA LEU A 85 -11.65 -6.25 -8.15
C LEU A 85 -12.02 -7.71 -7.84
N GLY A 86 -12.80 -7.97 -6.79
CA GLY A 86 -13.31 -9.32 -6.47
C GLY A 86 -12.18 -10.31 -6.28
N VAL A 87 -11.04 -9.84 -5.76
CA VAL A 87 -9.79 -10.59 -5.71
C VAL A 87 -9.99 -11.82 -4.82
N SER A 88 -10.24 -12.96 -5.47
CA SER A 88 -10.43 -14.24 -4.79
C SER A 88 -9.11 -15.00 -4.75
N ARG A 89 -8.91 -15.77 -3.68
CA ARG A 89 -7.71 -16.58 -3.46
C ARG A 89 -7.40 -17.50 -4.64
N GLU A 90 -8.41 -17.98 -5.36
CA GLU A 90 -8.23 -18.87 -6.51
C GLU A 90 -7.35 -18.24 -7.60
N GLN A 91 -7.33 -16.92 -7.75
CA GLN A 91 -6.53 -16.25 -8.80
C GLN A 91 -5.02 -16.20 -8.49
N PHE A 92 -4.63 -16.39 -7.22
CA PHE A 92 -3.22 -16.35 -6.80
C PHE A 92 -2.66 -17.70 -6.35
N ILE A 93 -3.51 -18.71 -6.17
CA ILE A 93 -3.12 -20.07 -5.83
C ILE A 93 -3.15 -20.88 -7.13
N LYS A 94 -1.97 -21.12 -7.74
CA LYS A 94 -1.86 -22.17 -8.75
C LYS A 94 -2.34 -23.49 -8.11
N PRO A 95 -3.24 -24.26 -8.75
CA PRO A 95 -3.66 -25.55 -8.22
C PRO A 95 -2.41 -26.37 -7.96
N LYS A 96 -2.34 -26.96 -6.76
CA LYS A 96 -1.28 -27.89 -6.37
C LYS A 96 -1.33 -29.00 -7.42
N GLN A 97 -0.32 -29.10 -8.29
CA GLN A 97 -0.13 -30.31 -9.09
C GLN A 97 0.05 -31.44 -8.06
N GLU A 98 -0.98 -32.25 -7.88
CA GLU A 98 -0.76 -33.59 -7.38
C GLU A 98 0.22 -34.24 -8.35
N LYS A 99 1.45 -34.46 -7.88
CA LYS A 99 2.29 -35.50 -8.45
C LYS A 99 1.61 -36.83 -8.11
N GLN A 100 0.61 -37.20 -8.91
CA GLN A 100 0.32 -38.61 -9.12
C GLN A 100 1.49 -39.19 -9.92
N GLU A 101 1.89 -40.41 -9.54
CA GLU A 101 2.99 -41.23 -10.09
C GLU A 101 4.40 -40.84 -9.55
N ALA A 102 5.18 -41.74 -8.94
CA ALA A 102 5.33 -43.15 -9.24
C ALA A 102 5.20 -44.06 -8.00
N VAL A 103 4.16 -44.90 -8.01
CA VAL A 103 4.22 -46.24 -7.41
C VAL A 103 4.31 -47.18 -8.62
N VAL A 104 5.52 -47.63 -8.94
CA VAL A 104 5.79 -48.82 -9.76
C VAL A 104 6.93 -49.56 -9.08
#